data_AF-A0A6A8Q488-F1
#
_entry.id   AF-A0A6A8Q488-F1
#
_cell.length_a   1.000
_cell.length_b   1.000
_cell.length_c   1.000
_cell.angle_alpha   90.00
_cell.angle_beta   90.00
_cell.angle_gamma   90.00
#
_symmetry.space_group_name_H-M   'P 1'
#
loop_
_entity.id
_entity.type
_entity.pdbx_description
1 polymer ?
#
loop_
_entity_poly.entity_id
_entity_poly.type
_entity_poly.pdbx_seq_one_letter_code
_entity_poly.pdbx_strand_id
1 'polypeptide(L)'
;MNKETARMLFMEYLYDELEEDQKTELENFLDANPALKAELEELSNVRSMLSHLPVKDPAGQIVLVEPETNSWFNWWNNFIDSLILRSKIAKAGFALGMCLLLFISIASLTKMNVKMGSDGFHLSFGEPQTVQQGFTADQLEQLITQVKEDNARMVAQLVETAQEEQQKQFEETLINFADYVEQQRTSDLKLISTGLTNLDETYYDRFRQTDQVLGEIIQTVSRND
;
A
#
# COMPACT_ATOMS: atom_id res chain seq x y z
N MET A 1 -11.06 19.33 14.23
CA MET A 1 -10.10 18.28 13.78
C MET A 1 -8.61 18.63 14.04
N ASN A 2 -7.71 17.63 14.10
CA ASN A 2 -6.24 17.79 14.16
C ASN A 2 -5.57 17.38 12.81
N LYS A 3 -4.26 17.65 12.63
CA LYS A 3 -3.57 17.37 11.35
C LYS A 3 -3.50 15.87 10.99
N GLU A 4 -3.41 14.98 11.97
CA GLU A 4 -3.34 13.53 11.75
C GLU A 4 -4.69 12.95 11.36
N THR A 5 -5.77 13.40 12.02
CA THR A 5 -7.14 13.07 11.67
C THR A 5 -7.48 13.55 10.26
N ALA A 6 -7.05 14.76 9.87
CA ALA A 6 -7.24 15.25 8.52
C ALA A 6 -6.62 14.32 7.47
N ARG A 7 -5.40 13.83 7.71
CA ARG A 7 -4.71 12.89 6.81
C ARG A 7 -5.40 11.53 6.70
N MET A 8 -5.94 11.01 7.80
CA MET A 8 -6.69 9.75 7.77
C MET A 8 -7.93 9.85 6.87
N LEU A 9 -8.57 11.02 6.84
CA LEU A 9 -9.76 11.27 6.01
C LEU A 9 -9.43 11.56 4.54
N PHE A 10 -8.16 11.71 4.14
CA PHE A 10 -7.79 12.03 2.74
C PHE A 10 -8.21 10.93 1.77
N MET A 11 -8.03 9.66 2.14
CA MET A 11 -8.41 8.56 1.26
C MET A 11 -9.93 8.52 1.06
N GLU A 12 -10.69 8.53 2.15
CA GLU A 12 -12.16 8.54 2.09
C GLU A 12 -12.70 9.78 1.34
N TYR A 13 -12.09 10.96 1.54
CA TYR A 13 -12.44 12.17 0.79
C TYR A 13 -12.13 12.04 -0.71
N LEU A 14 -10.97 11.49 -1.08
CA LEU A 14 -10.61 11.30 -2.49
C LEU A 14 -11.56 10.32 -3.19
N TYR A 15 -12.03 9.28 -2.51
CA TYR A 15 -12.95 8.29 -3.08
C TYR A 15 -14.44 8.64 -2.93
N ASP A 16 -14.77 9.83 -2.39
CA ASP A 16 -16.14 10.30 -2.13
C ASP A 16 -16.92 9.37 -1.16
N GLU A 17 -16.21 8.77 -0.21
CA GLU A 17 -16.74 7.85 0.82
C GLU A 17 -17.00 8.56 2.16
N LEU A 18 -16.73 9.87 2.23
CA LEU A 18 -16.85 10.66 3.44
C LEU A 18 -18.30 11.14 3.68
N GLU A 19 -18.75 11.14 4.94
CA GLU A 19 -20.05 11.71 5.31
C GLU A 19 -20.08 13.25 5.12
N GLU A 20 -21.24 13.85 4.78
CA GLU A 20 -21.33 15.28 4.43
C GLU A 20 -20.86 16.24 5.54
N ASP A 21 -21.08 15.87 6.80
CA ASP A 21 -20.66 16.63 7.97
C ASP A 21 -19.13 16.62 8.13
N GLN A 22 -18.51 15.46 7.97
CA GLN A 22 -17.06 15.28 8.00
C GLN A 22 -16.36 15.98 6.82
N LYS A 23 -17.01 16.01 5.65
CA LYS A 23 -16.51 16.69 4.45
C LYS A 23 -16.41 18.18 4.68
N THR A 24 -17.47 18.76 5.22
CA THR A 24 -17.53 20.17 5.56
C THR A 24 -16.51 20.52 6.65
N GLU A 25 -16.31 19.67 7.65
CA GLU A 25 -15.27 19.89 8.68
C GLU A 25 -13.84 19.83 8.10
N LEU A 26 -13.58 18.87 7.21
CA LEU A 26 -12.29 18.72 6.53
C LEU A 26 -11.98 19.91 5.62
N GLU A 27 -12.92 20.35 4.79
CA GLU A 27 -12.75 21.49 3.88
C GLU A 27 -12.44 22.78 4.65
N ASN A 28 -13.19 23.06 5.72
CA ASN A 28 -12.94 24.21 6.60
C ASN A 28 -11.56 24.14 7.27
N PHE A 29 -11.10 22.95 7.63
CA PHE A 29 -9.79 22.76 8.22
C PHE A 29 -8.65 22.91 7.20
N LEU A 30 -8.85 22.49 5.95
CA LEU A 30 -7.90 22.62 4.85
C LEU A 30 -7.70 24.08 4.43
N ASP A 31 -8.76 24.89 4.46
CA ASP A 31 -8.65 26.32 4.18
C ASP A 31 -7.84 27.07 5.23
N ALA A 32 -7.84 26.60 6.48
CA ALA A 32 -6.98 27.12 7.54
C ALA A 32 -5.54 26.58 7.48
N ASN A 33 -5.25 25.54 6.68
CA ASN A 33 -3.95 24.86 6.62
C ASN A 33 -3.48 24.64 5.18
N PRO A 34 -2.86 25.65 4.53
CA PRO A 34 -2.47 25.57 3.12
C PRO A 34 -1.47 24.44 2.82
N ALA A 35 -0.62 24.07 3.77
CA ALA A 35 0.33 22.96 3.61
C ALA A 35 -0.36 21.59 3.48
N LEU A 36 -1.46 21.36 4.21
CA LEU A 36 -2.24 20.12 4.12
C LEU A 36 -3.07 20.06 2.84
N LYS A 37 -3.52 21.22 2.35
CA LYS A 37 -4.21 21.34 1.05
C LYS A 37 -3.30 20.93 -0.11
N ALA A 38 -2.03 21.34 -0.08
CA ALA A 38 -1.03 20.91 -1.06
C ALA A 38 -0.77 19.39 -1.01
N GLU A 39 -0.68 18.81 0.19
CA GLU A 39 -0.50 17.35 0.39
C GLU A 39 -1.69 16.55 -0.21
N LEU A 40 -2.92 17.04 -0.04
CA LEU A 40 -4.11 16.43 -0.63
C LEU A 40 -4.12 16.53 -2.17
N GLU A 41 -3.64 17.65 -2.72
CA GLU A 41 -3.53 17.86 -4.17
C GLU A 41 -2.51 16.90 -4.81
N GLU A 42 -1.38 16.65 -4.13
CA GLU A 42 -0.40 15.65 -4.55
C GLU A 42 -1.02 14.23 -4.60
N LEU A 43 -1.78 13.85 -3.57
CA LEU A 43 -2.46 12.55 -3.54
C LEU A 43 -3.54 12.42 -4.63
N SER A 44 -4.27 13.49 -4.90
CA SER A 44 -5.24 13.55 -6.01
C SER A 44 -4.56 13.33 -7.37
N ASN A 45 -3.37 13.92 -7.57
CA ASN A 45 -2.57 13.72 -8.78
C ASN A 45 -2.11 12.26 -8.92
N VAL A 46 -1.64 11.63 -7.84
CA VAL A 46 -1.26 10.21 -7.84
C VAL A 46 -2.46 9.32 -8.19
N ARG A 47 -3.63 9.58 -7.60
CA ARG A 47 -4.88 8.86 -7.94
C ARG A 47 -5.22 9.00 -9.42
N SER A 48 -5.10 10.20 -9.97
CA SER A 48 -5.30 10.45 -11.40
C SER A 48 -4.34 9.63 -12.24
N MET A 49 -3.04 9.57 -11.89
CA MET A 49 -2.09 8.72 -12.61
C MET A 49 -2.44 7.23 -12.55
N LEU A 50 -2.90 6.75 -11.39
CA LEU A 50 -3.30 5.34 -11.20
C LEU A 50 -4.58 4.97 -11.96
N SER A 51 -5.52 5.90 -12.15
CA SER A 51 -6.77 5.63 -12.88
C SER A 51 -6.58 5.44 -14.39
N HIS A 52 -5.42 5.86 -14.93
CA HIS A 52 -5.05 5.64 -16.34
C HIS A 52 -4.44 4.26 -16.60
N LEU A 53 -4.17 3.47 -15.56
CA LEU A 53 -3.70 2.09 -15.73
C LEU A 53 -4.84 1.20 -16.25
N PRO A 54 -4.57 0.28 -17.19
CA PRO A 54 -5.61 -0.58 -17.76
C PRO A 54 -6.20 -1.49 -16.69
N VAL A 55 -7.50 -1.32 -16.42
CA VAL A 55 -8.25 -2.19 -15.50
C VAL A 55 -8.38 -3.58 -16.13
N LYS A 56 -7.83 -4.58 -15.45
CA LYS A 56 -7.97 -5.99 -15.86
C LYS A 56 -9.37 -6.47 -15.46
N ASP A 57 -10.24 -6.64 -16.45
CA ASP A 57 -11.64 -7.06 -16.30
C ASP A 57 -11.72 -8.44 -15.59
N PRO A 58 -12.33 -8.56 -14.40
CA PRO A 58 -12.53 -9.85 -13.76
C PRO A 58 -13.63 -10.62 -14.52
N ALA A 59 -13.22 -11.68 -15.23
CA ALA A 59 -14.15 -12.59 -15.88
C ALA A 59 -15.07 -13.29 -14.84
N GLY A 60 -16.35 -12.93 -14.83
CA GLY A 60 -17.38 -13.73 -14.12
C GLY A 60 -18.67 -12.99 -13.79
N GLN A 61 -19.65 -13.02 -14.70
CA GLN A 61 -21.01 -12.57 -14.44
C GLN A 61 -21.78 -13.66 -13.68
N ILE A 62 -22.07 -13.44 -12.40
CA ILE A 62 -22.94 -14.34 -11.61
C ILE A 62 -24.40 -13.96 -11.91
N VAL A 63 -25.14 -14.86 -12.56
CA VAL A 63 -26.60 -14.75 -12.74
C VAL A 63 -27.26 -15.19 -11.44
N LEU A 64 -27.86 -14.25 -10.71
CA LEU A 64 -28.65 -14.52 -9.52
C LEU A 64 -30.09 -14.87 -9.93
N VAL A 65 -30.49 -16.13 -9.77
CA VAL A 65 -31.89 -16.56 -9.92
C VAL A 65 -32.56 -16.44 -8.55
N GLU A 66 -33.67 -15.71 -8.47
CA GLU A 66 -34.45 -15.53 -7.24
C GLU A 66 -35.20 -16.83 -6.87
N PRO A 67 -34.98 -17.43 -5.69
CA PRO A 67 -35.63 -18.68 -5.31
C PRO A 67 -37.09 -18.43 -4.88
N GLU A 68 -38.03 -19.19 -5.48
CA GLU A 68 -39.44 -19.20 -5.08
C GLU A 68 -39.58 -19.53 -3.58
N THR A 69 -40.29 -18.67 -2.87
CA THR A 69 -40.43 -18.77 -1.42
C THR A 69 -41.45 -19.86 -1.04
N ASN A 70 -41.04 -20.72 -0.09
CA ASN A 70 -41.90 -21.53 0.78
C ASN A 70 -42.41 -22.93 0.37
N SER A 71 -41.81 -23.63 -0.60
CA SER A 71 -42.19 -25.03 -0.90
C SER A 71 -41.71 -26.06 0.14
N TRP A 72 -40.54 -25.87 0.75
CA TRP A 72 -39.90 -26.88 1.60
C TRP A 72 -40.63 -27.16 2.93
N PHE A 73 -41.10 -26.13 3.64
CA PHE A 73 -41.80 -26.31 4.91
C PHE A 73 -43.15 -27.01 4.74
N ASN A 74 -43.87 -26.72 3.66
CA ASN A 74 -45.13 -27.38 3.34
C ASN A 74 -44.91 -28.84 2.93
N TRP A 75 -43.87 -29.12 2.15
CA TRP A 75 -43.48 -30.49 1.83
C TRP A 75 -43.09 -31.29 3.08
N TRP A 76 -42.35 -30.68 4.01
CA TRP A 76 -41.89 -31.33 5.24
C TRP A 76 -43.03 -31.65 6.22
N ASN A 77 -43.99 -30.72 6.38
CA ASN A 77 -45.17 -30.97 7.23
C ASN A 77 -46.03 -32.12 6.69
N ASN A 78 -46.24 -32.19 5.38
CA ASN A 78 -46.99 -33.28 4.75
C ASN A 78 -46.28 -34.63 4.87
N PHE A 79 -44.95 -34.64 4.76
CA PHE A 79 -44.14 -35.86 4.95
C PHE A 79 -44.22 -36.37 6.40
N ILE A 80 -44.04 -35.48 7.38
CA ILE A 80 -44.11 -35.84 8.80
C ILE A 80 -45.51 -36.35 9.18
N ASP A 81 -46.57 -35.69 8.72
CA ASP A 81 -47.95 -36.12 9.01
C ASP A 81 -48.28 -37.49 8.40
N SER A 82 -47.67 -37.86 7.26
CA SER A 82 -47.83 -39.19 6.66
C SER A 82 -47.11 -40.31 7.41
N LEU A 83 -46.06 -39.97 8.17
CA LEU A 83 -45.22 -40.93 8.91
C LEU A 83 -45.64 -41.11 10.36
N ILE A 84 -46.46 -40.21 10.91
CA ILE A 84 -46.90 -40.26 12.31
C ILE A 84 -48.03 -41.28 12.48
N LEU A 85 -47.72 -42.46 13.05
CA LEU A 85 -48.74 -43.41 13.50
C LEU A 85 -49.70 -42.75 14.52
N ARG A 86 -51.00 -42.98 14.36
CA ARG A 86 -52.08 -42.35 15.17
C ARG A 86 -52.01 -42.65 16.68
N SER A 87 -51.31 -43.70 17.10
CA SER A 87 -51.19 -44.09 18.52
C SER A 87 -50.18 -43.23 19.28
N LYS A 88 -50.60 -42.65 20.42
CA LYS A 88 -49.73 -41.84 21.30
C LYS A 88 -48.45 -42.57 21.75
N ILE A 89 -48.52 -43.89 21.94
CA ILE A 89 -47.37 -44.72 22.34
C ILE A 89 -46.40 -44.92 21.16
N ALA A 90 -46.94 -45.12 19.95
CA ALA A 90 -46.13 -45.22 18.74
C ALA A 90 -45.41 -43.90 18.43
N LYS A 91 -46.05 -42.75 18.68
CA LYS A 91 -45.42 -41.43 18.57
C LYS A 91 -44.24 -41.25 19.52
N ALA A 92 -44.39 -41.66 20.77
CA ALA A 92 -43.31 -41.58 21.76
C ALA A 92 -42.13 -42.50 21.38
N GLY A 93 -42.42 -43.73 20.94
CA GLY A 93 -41.38 -44.66 20.47
C GLY A 93 -40.64 -44.15 19.24
N PHE A 94 -41.35 -43.59 18.26
CA PHE A 94 -40.75 -43.02 17.06
C PHE A 94 -39.89 -41.78 17.38
N ALA A 95 -40.37 -40.89 18.25
CA ALA A 95 -39.61 -39.70 18.67
C ALA A 95 -38.30 -40.09 19.37
N LEU A 96 -38.34 -41.06 20.29
CA LEU A 96 -37.13 -41.56 20.95
C LEU A 96 -36.16 -42.24 19.97
N GLY A 97 -36.69 -43.01 19.01
CA GLY A 97 -35.88 -43.61 17.94
C GLY A 97 -35.20 -42.56 17.06
N MET A 98 -35.92 -41.52 16.66
CA MET A 98 -35.35 -40.41 15.87
C MET A 98 -34.31 -39.62 16.65
N CYS A 99 -34.52 -39.36 17.94
CA CYS A 99 -33.52 -38.73 18.79
C CYS A 99 -32.25 -39.58 18.90
N LEU A 100 -32.39 -40.90 19.06
CA LEU A 100 -31.26 -41.83 19.07
C LEU A 100 -30.51 -41.83 17.74
N LEU A 101 -31.22 -41.88 16.61
CA LEU A 101 -30.62 -41.84 15.28
C LEU A 101 -29.90 -40.51 15.01
N LEU A 102 -30.50 -39.38 15.41
CA LEU A 102 -29.84 -38.08 15.33
C LEU A 102 -28.60 -38.03 16.21
N PHE A 103 -28.67 -38.55 17.43
CA PHE A 103 -27.52 -38.61 18.34
C PHE A 103 -26.38 -39.45 17.76
N ILE A 104 -26.68 -40.63 17.21
CA ILE A 104 -25.71 -41.49 16.53
C ILE A 104 -25.13 -40.80 15.29
N SER A 105 -25.97 -40.11 14.52
CA SER A 105 -25.53 -39.37 13.33
C SER A 105 -24.60 -38.21 13.69
N ILE A 106 -24.91 -37.46 14.75
CA ILE A 106 -24.06 -36.38 15.27
C ILE A 106 -22.74 -36.95 15.82
N ALA A 107 -22.79 -38.05 16.58
CA ALA A 107 -21.60 -38.74 17.09
C ALA A 107 -20.71 -39.25 15.95
N SER A 108 -21.31 -39.76 14.88
CA SER A 108 -20.62 -40.21 13.67
C SER A 108 -20.00 -39.02 12.91
N LEU A 109 -20.73 -37.91 12.76
CA LEU A 109 -20.26 -36.71 12.06
C LEU A 109 -19.09 -36.06 12.81
N THR A 110 -19.14 -36.05 14.14
CA THR A 110 -18.11 -35.46 15.00
C THR A 110 -16.91 -36.37 15.29
N LYS A 111 -16.91 -37.60 14.73
CA LYS A 111 -15.90 -38.65 15.01
C LYS A 111 -15.65 -38.81 16.51
N MET A 112 -16.74 -38.86 17.30
CA MET A 112 -16.68 -38.94 18.75
C MET A 112 -16.06 -40.29 19.19
N ASN A 113 -15.01 -40.23 20.01
CA ASN A 113 -14.33 -41.40 20.57
C ASN A 113 -14.48 -41.39 22.10
N VAL A 114 -15.04 -42.46 22.63
CA VAL A 114 -15.23 -42.67 24.06
C VAL A 114 -14.22 -43.71 24.53
N LYS A 115 -13.30 -43.32 25.41
CA LYS A 115 -12.36 -44.24 26.06
C LYS A 115 -12.58 -44.22 27.57
N MET A 116 -12.69 -45.40 28.15
CA MET A 116 -12.74 -45.58 29.60
C MET A 116 -11.38 -46.11 30.06
N GLY A 117 -10.60 -45.23 30.68
CA GLY A 117 -9.27 -45.54 31.21
C GLY A 117 -9.26 -45.73 32.72
N SER A 118 -8.10 -46.09 33.27
CA SER A 118 -7.87 -46.17 34.72
C SER A 118 -7.91 -44.80 35.42
N ASP A 119 -7.81 -43.70 34.67
CA ASP A 119 -7.83 -42.30 35.13
C ASP A 119 -9.18 -41.60 34.87
N GLY A 120 -10.19 -42.34 34.41
CA GLY A 120 -11.55 -41.84 34.23
C GLY A 120 -12.09 -41.91 32.80
N PHE A 121 -13.19 -41.17 32.60
CA PHE A 121 -13.94 -41.13 31.35
C PHE A 121 -13.39 -40.05 30.42
N HIS A 122 -12.85 -40.44 29.26
CA HIS A 122 -12.35 -39.52 28.25
C HIS A 122 -13.24 -39.52 27.00
N LEU A 123 -13.79 -38.35 26.69
CA LEU A 123 -14.55 -38.07 25.49
C LEU A 123 -13.72 -37.16 24.58
N SER A 124 -13.35 -37.62 23.40
CA SER A 124 -12.64 -36.81 22.40
C SER A 124 -13.43 -36.74 21.10
N PHE A 125 -13.31 -35.63 20.37
CA PHE A 125 -13.97 -35.40 19.08
C PHE A 125 -12.89 -35.21 18.00
N GLY A 126 -13.14 -35.72 16.79
CA GLY A 126 -12.17 -35.67 15.69
C GLY A 126 -11.35 -36.95 15.51
N GLU A 127 -10.45 -36.95 14.54
CA GLU A 127 -9.53 -38.07 14.37
C GLU A 127 -8.63 -38.19 15.61
N PRO A 128 -8.36 -39.42 16.12
CA PRO A 128 -7.30 -39.58 17.08
C PRO A 128 -6.06 -39.00 16.42
N GLN A 129 -5.46 -37.98 17.03
CA GLN A 129 -4.17 -37.53 16.58
C GLN A 129 -3.25 -38.75 16.71
N THR A 130 -3.03 -39.44 15.59
CA THR A 130 -1.81 -40.17 15.42
C THR A 130 -0.76 -39.13 15.74
N VAL A 131 0.00 -39.39 16.79
CA VAL A 131 1.19 -38.60 17.08
C VAL A 131 1.96 -38.65 15.77
N GLN A 132 1.87 -37.59 14.95
CA GLN A 132 2.71 -37.45 13.78
C GLN A 132 4.09 -37.68 14.34
N GLN A 133 4.79 -38.70 13.86
CA GLN A 133 6.18 -38.89 14.23
C GLN A 133 6.85 -37.55 13.95
N GLY A 134 7.14 -36.81 15.02
CA GLY A 134 7.91 -35.59 14.92
C GLY A 134 9.20 -35.94 14.19
N PHE A 135 9.72 -34.99 13.42
CA PHE A 135 11.04 -35.14 12.81
C PHE A 135 11.98 -35.76 13.83
N THR A 136 12.64 -36.84 13.44
CA THR A 136 13.70 -37.41 14.28
C THR A 136 14.73 -36.31 14.54
N ALA A 137 15.40 -36.33 15.71
CA ALA A 137 16.36 -35.28 16.09
C ALA A 137 17.40 -35.04 14.98
N ASP A 138 17.83 -36.11 14.30
CA ASP A 138 18.78 -36.07 13.18
C ASP A 138 18.20 -35.38 11.92
N GLN A 139 16.92 -35.61 11.60
CA GLN A 139 16.26 -34.93 10.47
C GLN A 139 16.07 -33.43 10.75
N LEU A 140 15.80 -33.07 12.00
CA LEU A 140 15.68 -31.68 12.41
C LEU A 140 17.05 -30.97 12.37
N GLU A 141 18.12 -31.65 12.78
CA GLU A 141 19.48 -31.10 12.73
C GLU A 141 19.96 -30.88 11.29
N GLN A 142 19.65 -31.80 10.38
CA GLN A 142 19.94 -31.64 8.95
C GLN A 142 19.17 -30.46 8.35
N LEU A 143 17.87 -30.33 8.67
CA LEU A 143 17.05 -29.20 8.20
C LEU A 143 17.57 -27.87 8.73
N ILE A 144 17.93 -27.79 10.01
CA ILE A 144 18.50 -26.58 10.62
C ILE A 144 19.83 -26.22 9.96
N THR A 145 20.67 -27.20 9.67
CA THR A 145 21.97 -26.99 9.01
C THR A 145 21.76 -26.46 7.59
N GLN A 146 20.84 -27.05 6.84
CA GLN A 146 20.49 -26.59 5.50
C GLN A 146 19.96 -25.15 5.52
N VAL A 147 19.02 -24.83 6.41
CA VAL A 147 18.46 -23.48 6.54
C VAL A 147 19.55 -22.46 6.91
N LYS A 148 20.51 -22.83 7.76
CA LYS A 148 21.64 -21.95 8.10
C LYS A 148 22.54 -21.69 6.89
N GLU A 149 22.84 -22.72 6.11
CA GLU A 149 23.67 -22.59 4.93
C GLU A 149 22.98 -21.75 3.84
N ASP A 150 21.69 -22.00 3.60
CA ASP A 150 20.88 -21.24 2.66
C ASP A 150 20.76 -19.76 3.08
N ASN A 151 20.52 -19.50 4.37
CA ASN A 151 20.51 -18.14 4.91
C ASN A 151 21.86 -17.45 4.76
N ALA A 152 22.97 -18.15 5.05
CA ALA A 152 24.31 -17.57 4.90
C ALA A 152 24.60 -17.21 3.44
N ARG A 153 24.20 -18.06 2.49
CA ARG A 153 24.33 -17.79 1.05
C ARG A 153 23.46 -16.62 0.60
N MET A 154 22.22 -16.55 1.06
CA MET A 154 21.32 -15.43 0.76
C MET A 154 21.87 -14.10 1.29
N VAL A 155 22.37 -14.08 2.53
CA VAL A 155 22.98 -12.88 3.12
C VAL A 155 24.23 -12.47 2.35
N ALA A 156 25.10 -13.42 1.99
CA ALA A 156 26.29 -13.14 1.19
C ALA A 156 25.94 -12.51 -0.16
N GLN A 157 24.96 -13.07 -0.87
CA GLN A 157 24.48 -12.55 -2.15
C GLN A 157 23.87 -11.15 -2.02
N LEU A 158 23.10 -10.92 -0.95
CA LEU A 158 22.50 -9.61 -0.68
C LEU A 158 23.59 -8.56 -0.42
N VAL A 159 24.61 -8.90 0.37
CA VAL A 159 25.75 -8.00 0.64
C VAL A 159 26.52 -7.68 -0.64
N GLU A 160 26.79 -8.68 -1.48
CA GLU A 160 27.47 -8.49 -2.78
C GLU A 160 26.66 -7.57 -3.70
N THR A 161 25.37 -7.84 -3.85
CA THR A 161 24.46 -7.02 -4.68
C THR A 161 24.37 -5.58 -4.15
N ALA A 162 24.27 -5.42 -2.83
CA ALA A 162 24.23 -4.11 -2.21
C ALA A 162 25.53 -3.32 -2.42
N GLN A 163 26.69 -3.98 -2.40
CA GLN A 163 27.98 -3.33 -2.68
C GLN A 163 28.08 -2.86 -4.13
N GLU A 164 27.66 -3.70 -5.09
CA GLU A 164 27.64 -3.32 -6.51
C GLU A 164 26.71 -2.13 -6.77
N GLU A 165 25.53 -2.13 -6.15
CA GLU A 165 24.57 -1.04 -6.29
C GLU A 165 25.07 0.24 -5.64
N GLN A 166 25.67 0.15 -4.45
CA GLN A 166 26.29 1.29 -3.78
C GLN A 166 27.42 1.90 -4.62
N GLN A 167 28.24 1.06 -5.27
CA GLN A 167 29.31 1.54 -6.15
C GLN A 167 28.74 2.29 -7.37
N LYS A 168 27.70 1.75 -8.01
CA LYS A 168 27.02 2.43 -9.13
C LYS A 168 26.39 3.76 -8.72
N GLN A 169 25.71 3.80 -7.57
CA GLN A 169 25.13 5.04 -7.05
C GLN A 169 26.22 6.08 -6.73
N PHE A 170 27.36 5.64 -6.20
CA PHE A 170 28.50 6.53 -5.95
C PHE A 170 29.08 7.08 -7.25
N GLU A 171 29.29 6.23 -8.26
CA GLU A 171 29.74 6.65 -9.60
C GLU A 171 28.78 7.66 -10.23
N GLU A 172 27.48 7.40 -10.20
CA GLU A 172 26.45 8.32 -10.70
C GLU A 172 26.47 9.66 -9.94
N THR A 173 26.62 9.61 -8.61
CA THR A 173 26.74 10.83 -7.78
C THR A 173 27.97 11.65 -8.18
N LEU A 174 29.11 11.01 -8.45
CA LEU A 174 30.32 11.71 -8.91
C LEU A 174 30.14 12.31 -10.30
N ILE A 175 29.47 11.63 -11.22
CA ILE A 175 29.15 12.14 -12.55
C ILE A 175 28.24 13.38 -12.43
N ASN A 176 27.15 13.28 -11.69
CA ASN A 176 26.23 14.38 -11.46
C ASN A 176 26.92 15.59 -10.81
N PHE A 177 27.83 15.33 -9.86
CA PHE A 177 28.62 16.38 -9.24
C PHE A 177 29.58 17.04 -10.22
N ALA A 178 30.26 16.27 -11.07
CA ALA A 178 31.15 16.80 -12.10
C ALA A 178 30.39 17.67 -13.11
N ASP A 179 29.21 17.22 -13.54
CA ASP A 179 28.33 17.98 -14.43
C ASP A 179 27.86 19.29 -13.77
N TYR A 180 27.46 19.24 -12.50
CA TYR A 180 27.07 20.43 -11.75
C TYR A 180 28.20 21.46 -11.66
N VAL A 181 29.43 21.02 -11.32
CA VAL A 181 30.60 21.92 -11.25
C VAL A 181 30.92 22.53 -12.60
N GLU A 182 30.82 21.76 -13.68
CA GLU A 182 31.08 22.27 -15.03
C GLU A 182 30.01 23.27 -15.50
N GLN A 183 28.74 23.01 -15.18
CA GLN A 183 27.65 23.95 -15.43
C GLN A 183 27.83 25.24 -14.63
N GLN A 184 28.19 25.14 -13.36
CA GLN A 184 28.49 26.29 -12.51
C GLN A 184 29.63 27.11 -13.10
N ARG A 185 30.75 26.46 -13.48
CA ARG A 185 31.89 27.12 -14.11
C ARG A 185 31.50 27.84 -15.39
N THR A 186 30.70 27.22 -16.25
CA THR A 186 30.22 27.82 -17.49
C THR A 186 29.31 29.03 -17.22
N SER A 187 28.42 28.93 -16.24
CA SER A 187 27.55 30.03 -15.81
C SER A 187 28.37 31.20 -15.26
N ASP A 188 29.36 30.92 -14.42
CA ASP A 188 30.25 31.92 -13.83
C ASP A 188 31.11 32.60 -14.90
N LEU A 189 31.66 31.83 -15.85
CA LEU A 189 32.41 32.38 -16.99
C LEU A 189 31.53 33.26 -17.88
N LYS A 190 30.26 32.89 -18.07
CA LYS A 190 29.30 33.73 -18.78
C LYS A 190 29.03 35.03 -18.04
N LEU A 191 28.84 34.98 -16.72
CA LEU A 191 28.63 36.16 -15.88
C LEU A 191 29.86 37.10 -15.92
N ILE A 192 31.06 36.54 -15.80
CA ILE A 192 32.32 37.29 -15.92
C ILE A 192 32.42 37.93 -17.31
N SER A 193 32.15 37.18 -18.36
CA SER A 193 32.16 37.68 -19.75
C SER A 193 31.21 38.87 -19.91
N THR A 194 29.96 38.74 -19.46
CA THR A 194 28.99 39.85 -19.45
C THR A 194 29.48 41.05 -18.63
N GLY A 195 30.09 40.82 -17.47
CA GLY A 195 30.69 41.87 -16.65
C GLY A 195 31.81 42.61 -17.38
N LEU A 196 32.70 41.88 -18.06
CA LEU A 196 33.81 42.46 -18.84
C LEU A 196 33.30 43.26 -20.05
N THR A 197 32.31 42.76 -20.78
CA THR A 197 31.67 43.49 -21.88
C THR A 197 31.05 44.80 -21.40
N ASN A 198 30.31 44.77 -20.28
CA ASN A 198 29.68 45.96 -19.72
C ASN A 198 30.72 47.00 -19.26
N LEU A 199 31.84 46.53 -18.69
CA LEU A 199 32.95 47.41 -18.32
C LEU A 199 33.55 48.07 -19.57
N ASP A 200 33.84 47.30 -20.61
CA ASP A 200 34.41 47.79 -21.87
C ASP A 200 33.51 48.88 -22.49
N GLU A 201 32.21 48.59 -22.63
CA GLU A 201 31.21 49.56 -23.11
C GLU A 201 31.20 50.84 -22.27
N THR A 202 31.19 50.70 -20.94
CA THR A 202 31.20 51.85 -20.01
C THR A 202 32.48 52.68 -20.14
N TYR A 203 33.65 52.04 -20.31
CA TYR A 203 34.91 52.74 -20.50
C TYR A 203 34.95 53.48 -21.84
N TYR A 204 34.53 52.83 -22.93
CA TYR A 204 34.44 53.47 -24.25
C TYR A 204 33.53 54.70 -24.23
N ASP A 205 32.35 54.60 -23.61
CA ASP A 205 31.40 55.70 -23.52
C ASP A 205 31.94 56.87 -22.70
N ARG A 206 32.52 56.60 -21.52
CA ARG A 206 33.14 57.65 -20.69
C ARG A 206 34.33 58.32 -21.38
N PHE A 207 35.14 57.54 -22.09
CA PHE A 207 36.27 58.07 -22.85
C PHE A 207 35.79 59.04 -23.93
N ARG A 208 34.78 58.63 -24.72
CA ARG A 208 34.18 59.51 -25.74
C ARG A 208 33.57 60.78 -25.16
N GLN A 209 32.86 60.67 -24.03
CA GLN A 209 32.33 61.85 -23.34
C GLN A 209 33.44 62.79 -22.88
N THR A 210 34.54 62.24 -22.36
CA THR A 210 35.71 63.03 -21.94
C THR A 210 36.33 63.76 -23.13
N ASP A 211 36.53 63.08 -24.27
CA ASP A 211 37.06 63.69 -25.49
C ASP A 211 36.15 64.81 -26.03
N GLN A 212 34.84 64.61 -25.99
CA GLN A 212 33.86 65.64 -26.38
C GLN A 212 33.96 66.88 -25.47
N VAL A 213 33.97 66.68 -24.14
CA VAL A 213 34.09 67.79 -23.18
C VAL A 213 35.42 68.53 -23.35
N LEU A 214 36.53 67.81 -23.54
CA LEU A 214 37.83 68.44 -23.82
C LEU A 214 37.80 69.26 -25.11
N GLY A 215 37.17 68.75 -26.17
CA GLY A 215 36.98 69.49 -27.42
C GLY A 215 36.17 70.77 -27.25
N GLU A 216 35.07 70.72 -26.50
CA GLU A 216 34.24 71.89 -26.18
C GLU A 216 35.01 72.94 -25.36
N ILE A 217 35.82 72.50 -24.38
CA ILE A 217 36.67 73.39 -23.58
C ILE A 217 37.71 74.08 -24.48
N ILE A 218 38.41 73.31 -25.32
CA ILE A 218 39.42 73.85 -26.25
C ILE A 218 38.81 74.88 -27.21
N GLN A 219 37.64 74.58 -27.79
CA GLN A 219 36.93 75.52 -28.67
C GLN A 219 36.49 76.78 -27.95
N THR A 220 36.02 76.67 -26.71
CA THR A 220 35.58 77.80 -25.90
C THR A 220 36.76 78.71 -25.54
N VAL A 221 37.90 78.14 -25.15
CA VAL A 221 39.12 78.89 -24.84
C VAL A 221 39.69 79.56 -26.09
N SER A 222 39.80 78.82 -27.21
CA SER A 222 40.35 79.34 -28.48
C SER A 222 39.51 80.45 -29.12
N ARG A 223 38.23 80.62 -28.75
CA ARG A 223 37.34 81.66 -29.28
C ARG A 223 37.38 82.96 -28.47
N ASN A 224 37.96 82.92 -27.26
CA ASN A 224 38.04 84.05 -26.34
C ASN A 224 39.41 84.76 -26.33
N ASP A 225 40.34 84.33 -27.20
CA ASP A 225 41.55 85.06 -27.60
C ASP A 225 41.37 85.62 -29.02
#